data_AF-A0A7R9LMV0-F1
#
_entry.id   AF-A0A7R9LMV0-F1
#
_cell.length_a   1.000
_cell.length_b   1.000
_cell.length_c   1.000
_cell.angle_alpha   90.00
_cell.angle_beta   90.00
_cell.angle_gamma   90.00
#
_symmetry.space_group_name_H-M   'P 1'
#
loop_
_entity.id
_entity.type
_entity.pdbx_description
1 polymer ?
#
loop_
_entity_poly.entity_id
_entity_poly.type
_entity_poly.pdbx_seq_one_letter_code
_entity_poly.pdbx_strand_id
1 'polypeptide(L)'
;MSELSAKSGQQRDEDTDDPNELVYSLDTFEDDSRQCVDLIRQLSSFDDQNNDEKCMREVERICERFDYLISKWQTNPKLIESHVKQFLEAIIETVTTSAVNGIRFNAAFQLMHRLVSCIGPKSVCRSLPTEVFWLTKLMDWCERQSPEDYKTWPTRAMLLLWLSMAVKTPFHLRKFDAKDETSTQKTITERIYALIDAYLKATDKCIDSAALLSANFFSRPDIVDQLLSRFMNESFQRLLQSEPSLGHVMAVGVLFKVGDRQDINPYAHRVIEMSMNRLNGYSNRSRV
;
A
#
# COMPACT_ATOMS: atom_id res chain seq x y z
N MET A 1 -58.90 56.54 -5.91
CA MET A 1 -57.92 57.50 -6.46
C MET A 1 -56.63 56.72 -6.67
N SER A 2 -56.50 56.10 -7.84
CA SER A 2 -55.74 56.59 -9.01
C SER A 2 -54.33 55.98 -8.96
N GLU A 3 -54.09 54.80 -9.54
CA GLU A 3 -53.83 54.49 -10.96
C GLU A 3 -52.53 55.10 -11.56
N LEU A 4 -51.82 54.21 -12.30
CA LEU A 4 -50.88 54.41 -13.42
C LEU A 4 -49.38 54.62 -13.08
N SER A 5 -48.38 53.98 -13.72
CA SER A 5 -48.28 53.02 -14.85
C SER A 5 -46.78 52.65 -15.03
N ALA A 6 -46.37 51.38 -15.02
CA ALA A 6 -46.01 50.51 -16.17
C ALA A 6 -44.52 50.45 -16.60
N LYS A 7 -44.00 49.20 -16.70
CA LYS A 7 -43.29 48.54 -17.84
C LYS A 7 -42.33 47.45 -17.32
N SER A 8 -42.65 46.16 -17.51
CA SER A 8 -42.26 45.25 -18.62
C SER A 8 -40.91 44.55 -18.40
N GLY A 9 -40.92 43.21 -18.29
CA GLY A 9 -39.70 42.39 -18.27
C GLY A 9 -39.99 40.91 -18.01
N GLN A 10 -39.85 40.10 -19.05
CA GLN A 10 -40.13 38.66 -19.15
C GLN A 10 -39.02 37.78 -18.55
N GLN A 11 -39.39 36.56 -18.14
CA GLN A 11 -38.58 35.32 -18.06
C GLN A 11 -37.46 35.19 -17.01
N ARG A 12 -37.57 34.16 -16.18
CA ARG A 12 -36.84 32.89 -16.43
C ARG A 12 -37.32 31.75 -15.54
N ASP A 13 -37.61 30.63 -16.18
CA ASP A 13 -37.77 29.30 -15.60
C ASP A 13 -36.53 28.93 -14.79
N GLU A 14 -36.74 28.46 -13.56
CA GLU A 14 -35.72 27.81 -12.74
C GLU A 14 -35.58 26.35 -13.17
N ASP A 15 -35.01 26.14 -14.36
CA ASP A 15 -34.29 24.91 -14.71
C ASP A 15 -32.80 25.26 -14.69
N THR A 16 -32.14 24.95 -13.57
CA THR A 16 -30.70 24.77 -13.54
C THR A 16 -30.41 23.31 -13.23
N ASP A 17 -30.71 22.47 -14.23
CA ASP A 17 -30.05 21.19 -14.46
C ASP A 17 -28.58 21.48 -14.71
N ASP A 18 -27.72 21.23 -13.73
CA ASP A 18 -26.28 21.06 -13.96
C ASP A 18 -26.07 19.64 -14.52
N PRO A 19 -25.67 19.47 -15.80
CA PRO A 19 -25.63 18.15 -16.46
C PRO A 19 -24.53 17.20 -15.91
N ASN A 20 -23.74 17.65 -14.94
CA ASN A 20 -22.59 16.91 -14.42
C ASN A 20 -22.79 16.30 -13.04
N GLU A 21 -23.91 16.53 -12.37
CA GLU A 21 -24.27 15.76 -11.18
C GLU A 21 -24.93 14.45 -11.63
N LEU A 22 -24.11 13.54 -12.18
CA LEU A 22 -24.48 12.14 -12.37
C LEU A 22 -24.91 11.59 -11.01
N VAL A 23 -26.22 11.59 -10.76
CA VAL A 23 -26.86 10.82 -9.70
C VAL A 23 -26.55 9.36 -9.99
N TYR A 24 -25.41 8.89 -9.51
CA TYR A 24 -25.05 7.49 -9.53
C TYR A 24 -26.07 6.79 -8.64
N SER A 25 -27.10 6.19 -9.25
CA SER A 25 -28.12 5.49 -8.47
C SER A 25 -27.45 4.36 -7.70
N LEU A 26 -27.95 4.09 -6.48
CA LEU A 26 -27.43 3.01 -5.65
C LEU A 26 -27.47 1.66 -6.40
N ASP A 27 -28.50 1.48 -7.23
CA ASP A 27 -28.68 0.30 -8.08
C ASP A 27 -27.56 0.15 -9.12
N THR A 28 -27.13 1.24 -9.76
CA THR A 28 -26.00 1.24 -10.71
C THR A 28 -24.70 0.84 -10.01
N PHE A 29 -24.53 1.28 -8.76
CA PHE A 29 -23.37 0.90 -7.95
C PHE A 29 -23.38 -0.58 -7.58
N GLU A 30 -24.53 -1.15 -7.20
CA GLU A 30 -24.63 -2.58 -6.88
C GLU A 30 -24.36 -3.48 -8.11
N ASP A 31 -24.85 -3.09 -9.29
CA ASP A 31 -24.57 -3.80 -10.54
C ASP A 31 -23.09 -3.78 -10.90
N ASP A 32 -22.46 -2.60 -10.83
CA ASP A 32 -21.04 -2.49 -11.13
C ASP A 32 -20.17 -3.18 -10.05
N SER A 33 -20.58 -3.17 -8.78
CA SER A 33 -19.90 -3.91 -7.70
C SER A 33 -19.92 -5.42 -7.96
N ARG A 34 -21.07 -5.96 -8.40
CA ARG A 34 -21.18 -7.34 -8.88
C ARG A 34 -20.24 -7.59 -10.06
N GLN A 35 -20.19 -6.67 -11.02
CA GLN A 35 -19.25 -6.76 -12.14
C GLN A 35 -17.78 -6.80 -11.69
N CYS A 36 -17.39 -6.01 -10.68
CA CYS A 36 -16.03 -6.07 -10.10
C CYS A 36 -15.70 -7.46 -9.55
N VAL A 37 -16.62 -8.08 -8.82
CA VAL A 37 -16.43 -9.45 -8.29
C VAL A 37 -16.33 -10.47 -9.43
N ASP A 38 -17.15 -10.33 -10.46
CA ASP A 38 -17.12 -11.25 -11.61
C ASP A 38 -15.83 -11.11 -12.41
N LEU A 39 -15.29 -9.90 -12.55
CA LEU A 39 -13.97 -9.66 -13.15
C LEU A 39 -12.85 -10.34 -12.36
N ILE A 40 -12.88 -10.24 -11.02
CA ILE A 40 -11.91 -10.93 -10.16
C ILE A 40 -12.03 -12.45 -10.34
N ARG A 41 -13.25 -12.99 -10.40
CA ARG A 41 -13.48 -14.43 -10.59
C ARG A 41 -13.06 -14.93 -11.96
N GLN A 42 -13.19 -14.10 -13.01
CA GLN A 42 -12.68 -14.44 -14.34
C GLN A 42 -11.18 -14.74 -14.31
N LEU A 43 -10.41 -14.09 -13.43
CA LEU A 43 -8.99 -14.41 -13.25
C LEU A 43 -8.76 -15.88 -12.90
N SER A 44 -9.68 -16.55 -12.21
CA SER A 44 -9.53 -17.97 -11.84
C SER A 44 -9.49 -18.90 -13.05
N SER A 45 -10.05 -18.49 -14.19
CA SER A 45 -10.11 -19.30 -15.42
C SER A 45 -8.81 -19.36 -16.21
N PHE A 46 -7.85 -18.48 -15.91
CA PHE A 46 -6.56 -18.47 -16.61
C PHE A 46 -5.58 -19.48 -16.02
N ASP A 47 -4.71 -20.01 -16.87
CA ASP A 47 -3.59 -20.84 -16.45
C ASP A 47 -2.36 -19.97 -16.17
N ASP A 48 -1.79 -20.11 -14.97
CA ASP A 48 -0.61 -19.33 -14.54
C ASP A 48 0.66 -19.64 -15.34
N GLN A 49 0.73 -20.83 -15.95
CA GLN A 49 1.87 -21.24 -16.78
C GLN A 49 1.71 -20.80 -18.25
N ASN A 50 0.52 -20.31 -18.63
CA ASN A 50 0.27 -19.90 -19.99
C ASN A 50 0.72 -18.45 -20.23
N ASN A 51 1.86 -18.30 -20.91
CA ASN A 51 2.42 -17.02 -21.35
C ASN A 51 1.93 -16.55 -22.74
N ASP A 52 0.82 -17.11 -23.24
CA ASP A 52 0.23 -16.67 -24.50
C ASP A 52 -0.10 -15.17 -24.44
N GLU A 53 0.28 -14.45 -25.50
CA GLU A 53 0.01 -13.01 -25.64
C GLU A 53 -1.50 -12.70 -25.51
N LYS A 54 -2.35 -13.63 -25.94
CA LYS A 54 -3.81 -13.54 -25.78
C LYS A 54 -4.23 -13.58 -24.31
N CYS A 55 -3.61 -14.44 -23.49
CA CYS A 55 -3.87 -14.52 -22.06
C CYS A 55 -3.52 -13.19 -21.38
N MET A 56 -2.36 -12.63 -21.69
CA MET A 56 -1.92 -11.34 -21.15
C MET A 56 -2.87 -10.20 -21.49
N ARG A 57 -3.34 -10.12 -22.74
CA ARG A 57 -4.31 -9.08 -23.17
C ARG A 57 -5.65 -9.18 -22.45
N GLU A 58 -6.16 -10.38 -22.22
CA GLU A 58 -7.44 -10.54 -21.50
C GLU A 58 -7.29 -10.18 -20.00
N VAL A 59 -6.17 -10.55 -19.38
CA VAL A 59 -5.88 -10.14 -17.99
C VAL A 59 -5.74 -8.62 -17.88
N GLU A 60 -5.02 -7.99 -18.82
CA GLU A 60 -4.89 -6.53 -18.87
C GLU A 60 -6.27 -5.86 -19.03
N ARG A 61 -7.12 -6.37 -19.92
CA ARG A 61 -8.50 -5.90 -20.10
C ARG A 61 -9.33 -6.00 -18.81
N ILE A 62 -9.17 -7.09 -18.05
CA ILE A 62 -9.83 -7.26 -16.75
C ILE A 62 -9.35 -6.19 -15.77
N CYS A 63 -8.04 -5.97 -15.67
CA CYS A 63 -7.45 -4.95 -14.81
C CYS A 63 -7.89 -3.53 -15.19
N GLU A 64 -7.88 -3.18 -16.48
CA GLU A 64 -8.34 -1.89 -16.98
C GLU A 64 -9.83 -1.67 -16.72
N ARG A 65 -10.66 -2.71 -16.93
CA ARG A 65 -12.09 -2.61 -16.67
C ARG A 65 -12.35 -2.42 -15.18
N PHE A 66 -11.65 -3.15 -14.32
CA PHE A 66 -11.75 -2.97 -12.88
C PHE A 66 -11.31 -1.56 -12.45
N ASP A 67 -10.18 -1.07 -12.99
CA ASP A 67 -9.73 0.30 -12.72
C ASP A 67 -10.77 1.34 -13.15
N TYR A 68 -11.36 1.19 -14.33
CA TYR A 68 -12.43 2.06 -14.80
C TYR A 68 -13.62 2.09 -13.83
N LEU A 69 -14.10 0.93 -13.37
CA LEU A 69 -15.23 0.85 -12.44
C LEU A 69 -14.91 1.50 -11.09
N ILE A 70 -13.77 1.15 -10.50
CA ILE A 70 -13.35 1.73 -9.22
C ILE A 70 -13.08 3.24 -9.36
N SER A 71 -12.59 3.69 -10.51
CA SER A 71 -12.33 5.10 -10.79
C SER A 71 -13.60 5.95 -10.80
N LYS A 72 -14.74 5.40 -11.23
CA LYS A 72 -16.03 6.09 -11.12
C LYS A 72 -16.44 6.40 -9.68
N TRP A 73 -16.01 5.57 -8.72
CA TRP A 73 -16.36 5.72 -7.31
C TRP A 73 -15.33 6.48 -6.49
N GLN A 74 -14.26 6.99 -7.12
CA GLN A 74 -13.26 7.80 -6.43
C GLN A 74 -13.86 9.06 -5.77
N THR A 75 -14.95 9.60 -6.33
CA THR A 75 -15.66 10.76 -5.78
C THR A 75 -16.39 10.44 -4.47
N ASN A 76 -16.75 9.17 -4.22
CA ASN A 76 -17.38 8.72 -2.99
C ASN A 76 -16.73 7.44 -2.42
N PRO A 77 -15.58 7.58 -1.73
CA PRO A 77 -14.82 6.45 -1.18
C PRO A 77 -15.62 5.56 -0.22
N LYS A 78 -16.65 6.10 0.45
CA LYS A 78 -17.47 5.34 1.42
C LYS A 78 -18.23 4.18 0.77
N LEU A 79 -18.60 4.30 -0.50
CA LEU A 79 -19.26 3.23 -1.24
C LEU A 79 -18.29 2.07 -1.50
N ILE A 80 -17.05 2.38 -1.86
CA ILE A 80 -16.01 1.36 -2.03
C ILE A 80 -15.70 0.71 -0.68
N GLU A 81 -15.59 1.49 0.40
CA GLU A 81 -15.30 0.98 1.74
C GLU A 81 -16.33 -0.04 2.23
N SER A 82 -17.62 0.10 1.88
CA SER A 82 -18.64 -0.87 2.27
C SER A 82 -18.52 -2.23 1.55
N HIS A 83 -17.89 -2.25 0.37
CA HIS A 83 -17.72 -3.46 -0.46
C HIS A 83 -16.28 -3.99 -0.51
N VAL A 84 -15.32 -3.26 0.07
CA VAL A 84 -13.89 -3.61 0.01
C VAL A 84 -13.62 -5.02 0.53
N LYS A 85 -14.35 -5.45 1.57
CA LYS A 85 -14.19 -6.78 2.16
C LYS A 85 -14.49 -7.88 1.13
N GLN A 86 -15.60 -7.74 0.40
CA GLN A 86 -16.00 -8.71 -0.63
C GLN A 86 -14.98 -8.78 -1.78
N PHE A 87 -14.47 -7.63 -2.22
CA PHE A 87 -13.43 -7.60 -3.25
C PHE A 87 -12.13 -8.26 -2.77
N LEU A 88 -11.71 -7.97 -1.53
CA LEU A 88 -10.50 -8.55 -0.96
C LEU A 88 -10.63 -10.06 -0.74
N GLU A 89 -11.78 -10.56 -0.30
CA GLU A 89 -12.01 -12.00 -0.17
C GLU A 89 -11.80 -12.71 -1.51
N ALA A 90 -12.40 -12.19 -2.60
CA ALA A 90 -12.22 -12.75 -3.94
C ALA A 90 -10.77 -12.63 -4.44
N ILE A 91 -10.10 -11.50 -4.19
CA ILE A 91 -8.69 -11.31 -4.57
C ILE A 91 -7.79 -12.28 -3.81
N ILE A 92 -7.99 -12.44 -2.50
CA ILE A 92 -7.19 -13.32 -1.64
C ILE A 92 -7.37 -14.77 -2.08
N GLU A 93 -8.60 -15.19 -2.38
CA GLU A 93 -8.88 -16.52 -2.94
C GLU A 93 -8.06 -16.76 -4.23
N THR A 94 -8.09 -15.81 -5.17
CA THR A 94 -7.29 -15.87 -6.42
C THR A 94 -5.79 -15.96 -6.12
N VAL A 95 -5.25 -15.11 -5.25
CA VAL A 95 -3.82 -15.14 -4.89
C VAL A 95 -3.44 -16.47 -4.25
N THR A 96 -4.30 -17.04 -3.41
CA THR A 96 -4.01 -18.30 -2.71
C THR A 96 -4.04 -19.53 -3.61
N THR A 97 -4.82 -19.50 -4.69
CA THR A 97 -4.97 -20.59 -5.67
C THR A 97 -4.03 -20.44 -6.87
N SER A 98 -3.44 -19.25 -7.04
CA SER A 98 -2.47 -18.96 -8.10
C SER A 98 -1.05 -19.46 -7.78
N ALA A 99 -0.30 -19.78 -8.83
CA ALA A 99 1.14 -19.98 -8.73
C ALA A 99 1.84 -18.66 -8.38
N VAL A 100 2.80 -18.71 -7.47
CA VAL A 100 3.55 -17.51 -7.06
C VAL A 100 4.28 -16.92 -8.27
N ASN A 101 4.16 -15.61 -8.47
CA ASN A 101 4.64 -14.87 -9.65
C ASN A 101 3.93 -15.22 -10.97
N GLY A 102 2.87 -16.02 -10.92
CA GLY A 102 2.01 -16.30 -12.06
C GLY A 102 1.20 -15.06 -12.48
N ILE A 103 0.57 -15.17 -13.64
CA ILE A 103 -0.22 -14.05 -14.20
C ILE A 103 -1.40 -13.67 -13.30
N ARG A 104 -2.10 -14.66 -12.71
CA ARG A 104 -3.22 -14.42 -11.81
C ARG A 104 -2.77 -13.79 -10.51
N PHE A 105 -1.64 -14.24 -9.97
CA PHE A 105 -1.04 -13.70 -8.75
C PHE A 105 -0.76 -12.21 -8.90
N ASN A 106 -0.05 -11.83 -9.97
CA ASN A 106 0.30 -10.44 -10.23
C ASN A 106 -0.93 -9.57 -10.53
N ALA A 107 -1.88 -10.07 -11.34
CA ALA A 107 -3.12 -9.36 -11.62
C ALA A 107 -3.94 -9.10 -10.36
N ALA A 108 -4.12 -10.12 -9.51
CA ALA A 108 -4.88 -9.99 -8.27
C ALA A 108 -4.26 -8.95 -7.32
N PHE A 109 -2.93 -8.91 -7.18
CA PHE A 109 -2.27 -7.85 -6.43
C PHE A 109 -2.36 -6.47 -7.09
N GLN A 110 -2.38 -6.38 -8.42
CA GLN A 110 -2.63 -5.13 -9.13
C GLN A 110 -4.03 -4.59 -8.84
N LEU A 111 -5.06 -5.45 -8.81
CA LEU A 111 -6.42 -5.06 -8.40
C LEU A 111 -6.43 -4.59 -6.94
N MET A 112 -5.73 -5.28 -6.04
CA MET A 112 -5.59 -4.89 -4.64
C MET A 112 -4.92 -3.52 -4.48
N HIS A 113 -3.85 -3.27 -5.24
CA HIS A 113 -3.16 -1.98 -5.28
C HIS A 113 -4.08 -0.86 -5.79
N ARG A 114 -4.94 -1.16 -6.77
CA ARG A 114 -5.92 -0.20 -7.28
C ARG A 114 -6.94 0.22 -6.22
N LEU A 115 -7.39 -0.72 -5.39
CA LEU A 115 -8.23 -0.41 -4.23
C LEU A 115 -7.51 0.52 -3.25
N VAL A 116 -6.25 0.21 -2.90
CA VAL A 116 -5.43 1.07 -2.02
C VAL A 116 -5.29 2.48 -2.57
N SER A 117 -5.12 2.62 -3.88
CA SER A 117 -4.98 3.93 -4.54
C SER A 117 -6.26 4.76 -4.49
N CYS A 118 -7.43 4.15 -4.37
CA CYS A 118 -8.72 4.86 -4.37
C CYS A 118 -9.24 5.21 -2.97
N ILE A 119 -9.18 4.28 -2.02
CA ILE A 119 -9.71 4.50 -0.65
C ILE A 119 -8.62 4.71 0.40
N GLY A 120 -7.36 4.63 -0.02
CA GLY A 120 -6.20 4.74 0.86
C GLY A 120 -5.83 3.41 1.55
N PRO A 121 -4.57 3.30 2.00
CA PRO A 121 -4.04 2.06 2.57
C PRO A 121 -4.75 1.66 3.87
N LYS A 122 -5.18 2.64 4.69
CA LYS A 122 -5.82 2.37 5.99
C LYS A 122 -7.13 1.57 5.83
N SER A 123 -7.97 1.92 4.87
CA SER A 123 -9.28 1.29 4.70
C SER A 123 -9.16 -0.13 4.15
N VAL A 124 -8.24 -0.36 3.20
CA VAL A 124 -7.92 -1.70 2.68
C VAL A 124 -7.30 -2.57 3.78
N CYS A 125 -6.29 -2.06 4.50
CA CYS A 125 -5.55 -2.84 5.50
C CYS A 125 -6.41 -3.30 6.68
N ARG A 126 -7.50 -2.59 7.01
CA ARG A 126 -8.47 -3.01 8.04
C ARG A 126 -9.18 -4.31 7.69
N SER A 127 -9.31 -4.60 6.39
CA SER A 127 -10.03 -5.77 5.87
C SER A 127 -9.08 -6.88 5.42
N LEU A 128 -7.77 -6.65 5.46
CA LEU A 128 -6.78 -7.68 5.18
C LEU A 128 -6.67 -8.66 6.37
N PRO A 129 -6.54 -9.96 6.10
CA PRO A 129 -6.38 -10.94 7.16
C PRO A 129 -4.95 -10.82 7.73
N THR A 130 -4.84 -10.79 9.06
CA THR A 130 -3.60 -10.48 9.79
C THR A 130 -3.20 -11.59 10.76
N GLU A 131 -3.78 -12.77 10.59
CA GLU A 131 -3.49 -13.94 11.39
C GLU A 131 -2.03 -14.39 11.20
N VAL A 132 -1.54 -15.07 12.24
CA VAL A 132 -0.22 -15.69 12.35
C VAL A 132 0.18 -16.50 11.10
N PHE A 133 -0.78 -17.22 10.49
CA PHE A 133 -0.55 -18.00 9.27
C PHE A 133 -0.11 -17.15 8.07
N TRP A 134 -0.60 -15.92 7.94
CA TRP A 134 -0.26 -15.05 6.82
C TRP A 134 1.17 -14.54 6.90
N LEU A 135 1.73 -14.39 8.10
CA LEU A 135 3.09 -13.90 8.26
C LEU A 135 4.10 -14.76 7.48
N THR A 136 4.08 -16.08 7.68
CA THR A 136 5.01 -17.00 7.01
C THR A 136 4.75 -17.03 5.51
N LYS A 137 3.49 -17.08 5.10
CA LYS A 137 3.10 -17.10 3.69
C LYS A 137 3.53 -15.83 2.95
N LEU A 138 3.31 -14.66 3.55
CA LEU A 138 3.71 -13.37 2.99
C LEU A 138 5.23 -13.25 2.90
N MET A 139 5.96 -13.74 3.92
CA MET A 139 7.41 -13.78 3.87
C MET A 139 7.93 -14.64 2.71
N ASP A 140 7.38 -15.84 2.53
CA ASP A 140 7.77 -16.73 1.43
C ASP A 140 7.45 -16.12 0.05
N TRP A 141 6.34 -15.38 -0.06
CA TRP A 141 5.99 -14.65 -1.29
C TRP A 141 6.91 -13.46 -1.55
N CYS A 142 7.23 -12.67 -0.52
CA CYS A 142 8.16 -11.54 -0.58
C CYS A 142 9.56 -11.97 -1.04
N GLU A 143 10.07 -13.08 -0.53
CA GLU A 143 11.41 -13.59 -0.87
C GLU A 143 11.52 -14.11 -2.31
N ARG A 144 10.38 -14.42 -2.94
CA ARG A 144 10.31 -14.80 -4.36
C ARG A 144 10.17 -13.60 -5.30
N GLN A 145 10.10 -12.38 -4.77
CA GLN A 145 10.09 -11.16 -5.57
C GLN A 145 11.52 -10.67 -5.80
N SER A 146 11.76 -10.05 -6.96
CA SER A 146 12.99 -9.31 -7.21
C SER A 146 12.75 -7.81 -7.02
N PRO A 147 13.55 -7.08 -6.22
CA PRO A 147 13.49 -5.62 -6.14
C PRO A 147 13.76 -4.91 -7.49
N GLU A 148 14.43 -5.60 -8.43
CA GLU A 148 14.81 -5.04 -9.74
C GLU A 148 13.71 -5.19 -10.81
N ASP A 149 12.62 -5.92 -10.54
CA ASP A 149 11.56 -6.14 -11.52
C ASP A 149 10.56 -4.97 -11.61
N TYR A 150 10.84 -3.95 -12.40
CA TYR A 150 9.95 -2.79 -12.46
C TYR A 150 8.53 -3.06 -13.00
N LYS A 151 8.24 -4.25 -13.56
CA LYS A 151 6.92 -4.57 -14.12
C LYS A 151 5.91 -4.95 -13.03
N THR A 152 6.32 -5.73 -12.04
CA THR A 152 5.43 -6.27 -10.99
C THR A 152 5.50 -5.48 -9.68
N TRP A 153 5.90 -4.21 -9.74
CA TRP A 153 5.96 -3.35 -8.55
C TRP A 153 4.66 -3.29 -7.72
N PRO A 154 3.42 -3.36 -8.29
CA PRO A 154 2.21 -3.38 -7.47
C PRO A 154 2.13 -4.61 -6.57
N THR A 155 2.56 -5.77 -7.09
CA THR A 155 2.68 -7.03 -6.33
C THR A 155 3.58 -6.84 -5.12
N ARG A 156 4.78 -6.30 -5.33
CA ARG A 156 5.74 -6.07 -4.25
C ARG A 156 5.24 -5.08 -3.22
N ALA A 157 4.70 -3.94 -3.67
CA ALA A 157 4.16 -2.92 -2.79
C ALA A 157 3.06 -3.50 -1.90
N MET A 158 2.13 -4.26 -2.47
CA MET A 158 1.04 -4.87 -1.72
C MET A 158 1.49 -5.98 -0.77
N LEU A 159 2.47 -6.80 -1.16
CA LEU A 159 3.06 -7.80 -0.27
C LEU A 159 3.72 -7.15 0.95
N LEU A 160 4.52 -6.09 0.74
CA LEU A 160 5.16 -5.33 1.82
C LEU A 160 4.13 -4.64 2.72
N LEU A 161 3.10 -4.04 2.12
CA LEU A 161 2.01 -3.40 2.85
C LEU A 161 1.25 -4.41 3.71
N TRP A 162 0.88 -5.57 3.15
CA TRP A 162 0.17 -6.61 3.89
C TRP A 162 1.05 -7.21 4.99
N LEU A 163 2.34 -7.44 4.70
CA LEU A 163 3.30 -7.87 5.71
C LEU A 163 3.44 -6.85 6.85
N SER A 164 3.39 -5.55 6.56
CA SER A 164 3.43 -4.49 7.58
C SER A 164 2.26 -4.58 8.57
N MET A 165 1.12 -5.10 8.12
CA MET A 165 -0.05 -5.34 8.97
C MET A 165 0.08 -6.64 9.76
N ALA A 166 0.52 -7.72 9.12
CA ALA A 166 0.75 -9.01 9.80
C ALA A 166 1.80 -8.90 10.92
N VAL A 167 2.86 -8.12 10.69
CA VAL A 167 3.93 -7.85 11.67
C VAL A 167 3.43 -6.98 12.84
N LYS A 168 2.32 -6.24 12.70
CA LYS A 168 1.79 -5.44 13.81
C LYS A 168 0.99 -6.28 14.83
N THR A 169 0.56 -7.48 14.45
CA THR A 169 -0.27 -8.34 15.29
C THR A 169 0.50 -8.79 16.56
N PRO A 170 -0.15 -8.80 17.76
CA PRO A 170 0.50 -9.05 19.04
C PRO A 170 0.79 -10.54 19.27
N PHE A 171 1.87 -11.05 18.68
CA PHE A 171 2.44 -12.37 18.95
C PHE A 171 3.96 -12.28 18.99
N HIS A 172 4.67 -13.16 19.69
CA HIS A 172 6.14 -13.17 19.64
C HIS A 172 6.66 -13.79 18.34
N LEU A 173 7.53 -13.07 17.62
CA LEU A 173 8.10 -13.54 16.34
C LEU A 173 8.95 -14.81 16.49
N ARG A 174 9.58 -15.01 17.65
CA ARG A 174 10.37 -16.21 17.95
C ARG A 174 9.61 -17.53 17.83
N LYS A 175 8.27 -17.50 17.86
CA LYS A 175 7.44 -18.71 17.70
C LYS A 175 7.57 -19.35 16.31
N PHE A 176 8.10 -18.62 15.33
CA PHE A 176 8.25 -19.08 13.95
C PHE A 176 9.68 -19.50 13.60
N ASP A 177 10.62 -19.33 14.53
CA ASP A 177 11.99 -19.74 14.32
C ASP A 177 12.12 -21.27 14.50
N ALA A 178 13.08 -21.87 13.78
CA ALA A 178 13.40 -23.27 13.98
C ALA A 178 13.82 -23.50 15.44
N LYS A 179 13.30 -24.56 16.07
CA LYS A 179 13.61 -24.88 17.48
C LYS A 179 15.02 -25.43 17.69
N ASP A 180 15.68 -25.85 16.61
CA ASP A 180 17.05 -26.37 16.68
C ASP A 180 18.05 -25.22 16.61
N GLU A 181 18.77 -25.01 17.70
CA GLU A 181 19.87 -24.03 17.83
C GLU A 181 21.03 -24.30 16.85
N THR A 182 21.07 -25.49 16.23
CA THR A 182 22.05 -25.88 15.20
C THR A 182 21.60 -25.53 13.78
N SER A 183 20.37 -25.03 13.60
CA SER A 183 19.87 -24.65 12.29
C SER A 183 20.58 -23.38 11.81
N THR A 184 21.21 -23.44 10.63
CA THR A 184 21.78 -22.27 9.95
C THR A 184 20.70 -21.41 9.26
N GLN A 185 19.42 -21.72 9.47
CA GLN A 185 18.30 -21.01 8.86
C GLN A 185 18.08 -19.67 9.55
N LYS A 186 17.98 -18.59 8.76
CA LYS A 186 17.67 -17.25 9.27
C LYS A 186 16.34 -17.25 10.03
N THR A 187 16.34 -16.58 11.17
CA THR A 187 15.12 -16.30 11.94
C THR A 187 14.14 -15.46 11.13
N ILE A 188 12.85 -15.50 11.47
CA ILE A 188 11.84 -14.65 10.83
C ILE A 188 12.18 -13.17 11.00
N THR A 189 12.76 -12.80 12.14
CA THR A 189 13.25 -11.45 12.45
C THR A 189 14.35 -11.01 11.49
N GLU A 190 15.36 -11.86 11.27
CA GLU A 190 16.45 -11.57 10.32
C GLU A 190 15.96 -11.52 8.88
N ARG A 191 15.01 -12.38 8.50
CA ARG A 191 14.39 -12.38 7.17
C ARG A 191 13.63 -11.06 6.93
N ILE A 192 12.80 -10.62 7.88
CA ILE A 192 12.07 -9.34 7.79
C ILE A 192 13.05 -8.16 7.73
N TYR A 193 14.09 -8.15 8.58
CA TYR A 193 15.10 -7.10 8.56
C TYR A 193 15.79 -7.01 7.20
N ALA A 194 16.22 -8.14 6.64
CA ALA A 194 16.88 -8.18 5.34
C ALA A 194 15.96 -7.68 4.21
N LEU A 195 14.66 -8.00 4.29
CA LEU A 195 13.66 -7.51 3.36
C LEU A 195 13.53 -5.98 3.45
N ILE A 196 13.38 -5.44 4.66
CA ILE A 196 13.32 -3.99 4.90
C ILE A 196 14.57 -3.31 4.32
N ASP A 197 15.75 -3.79 4.68
CA ASP A 197 17.02 -3.21 4.23
C ASP A 197 17.15 -3.20 2.69
N ALA A 198 16.70 -4.26 2.02
CA ALA A 198 16.69 -4.33 0.56
C ALA A 198 15.77 -3.28 -0.08
N TYR A 199 14.53 -3.15 0.39
CA TYR A 199 13.55 -2.23 -0.20
C TYR A 199 13.73 -0.77 0.21
N LEU A 200 14.34 -0.48 1.37
CA LEU A 200 14.69 0.90 1.72
C LEU A 200 15.89 1.42 0.91
N LYS A 201 16.72 0.52 0.37
CA LYS A 201 17.79 0.86 -0.58
C LYS A 201 17.29 1.00 -2.01
N ALA A 202 16.22 0.30 -2.37
CA ALA A 202 15.60 0.42 -3.68
C ALA A 202 15.01 1.84 -3.87
N THR A 203 15.13 2.38 -5.08
CA THR A 203 14.52 3.65 -5.49
C THR A 203 13.28 3.41 -6.34
N ASP A 204 12.37 2.56 -5.86
CA ASP A 204 11.16 2.17 -6.60
C ASP A 204 9.87 2.69 -5.93
N LYS A 205 8.71 2.30 -6.47
CA LYS A 205 7.39 2.71 -5.95
C LYS A 205 7.00 1.97 -4.65
N CYS A 206 7.80 1.02 -4.19
CA CYS A 206 7.50 0.21 -3.01
C CYS A 206 8.01 0.85 -1.71
N ILE A 207 8.75 1.96 -1.79
CA ILE A 207 9.40 2.58 -0.63
C ILE A 207 8.40 2.96 0.46
N ASP A 208 7.20 3.45 0.11
CA ASP A 208 6.16 3.77 1.10
C ASP A 208 5.75 2.54 1.92
N SER A 209 5.60 1.40 1.24
CA SER A 209 5.22 0.13 1.88
C SER A 209 6.37 -0.42 2.73
N ALA A 210 7.61 -0.29 2.25
CA ALA A 210 8.81 -0.67 3.00
C ALA A 210 9.03 0.22 4.25
N ALA A 211 8.76 1.53 4.14
CA ALA A 211 8.81 2.47 5.25
C ALA A 211 7.74 2.17 6.31
N LEU A 212 6.54 1.76 5.89
CA LEU A 212 5.50 1.34 6.83
C LEU A 212 5.83 0.01 7.50
N LEU A 213 6.34 -0.97 6.75
CA LEU A 213 6.81 -2.25 7.28
C LEU A 213 7.92 -2.05 8.32
N SER A 214 8.92 -1.21 8.01
CA SER A 214 10.03 -0.94 8.93
C SER A 214 9.54 -0.28 10.21
N ALA A 215 8.68 0.74 10.10
CA ALA A 215 8.14 1.45 11.24
C ALA A 215 7.31 0.52 12.15
N ASN A 216 6.43 -0.31 11.58
CA ASN A 216 5.65 -1.27 12.36
C ASN A 216 6.51 -2.37 12.98
N PHE A 217 7.57 -2.83 12.30
CA PHE A 217 8.47 -3.87 12.78
C PHE A 217 9.36 -3.40 13.94
N PHE A 218 10.05 -2.27 13.78
CA PHE A 218 10.97 -1.75 14.79
C PHE A 218 10.27 -1.14 16.01
N SER A 219 8.98 -0.82 15.90
CA SER A 219 8.15 -0.37 17.04
C SER A 219 7.55 -1.53 17.84
N ARG A 220 7.84 -2.79 17.51
CA ARG A 220 7.29 -3.92 18.27
C ARG A 220 7.97 -4.04 19.62
N PRO A 221 7.23 -4.34 20.71
CA PRO A 221 7.81 -4.52 22.04
C PRO A 221 8.88 -5.61 22.12
N ASP A 222 8.80 -6.67 21.31
CA ASP A 222 9.79 -7.75 21.29
C ASP A 222 11.01 -7.49 20.39
N ILE A 223 11.01 -6.38 19.64
CA ILE A 223 12.06 -6.00 18.68
C ILE A 223 12.76 -4.70 19.07
N VAL A 224 12.04 -3.76 19.68
CA VAL A 224 12.50 -2.40 19.96
C VAL A 224 13.83 -2.38 20.70
N ASP A 225 13.95 -3.13 21.79
CA ASP A 225 15.16 -3.21 22.61
C ASP A 225 16.34 -3.87 21.89
N GLN A 226 16.08 -4.69 20.87
CA GLN A 226 17.09 -5.48 20.17
C GLN A 226 17.62 -4.77 18.92
N LEU A 227 16.73 -4.16 18.12
CA LEU A 227 17.06 -3.73 16.75
C LEU A 227 16.79 -2.25 16.46
N LEU A 228 15.96 -1.53 17.24
CA LEU A 228 15.63 -0.13 16.94
C LEU A 228 16.89 0.75 16.89
N SER A 229 17.76 0.63 17.90
CA SER A 229 18.99 1.44 17.97
C SER A 229 19.93 1.18 16.80
N ARG A 230 20.04 -0.09 16.39
CA ARG A 230 20.81 -0.48 15.21
C ARG A 230 20.23 0.16 13.94
N PHE A 231 18.93 0.00 13.72
CA PHE A 231 18.24 0.55 12.56
C PHE A 231 18.36 2.08 12.48
N MET A 232 18.20 2.78 13.60
CA MET A 232 18.33 4.24 13.65
C MET A 232 19.75 4.69 13.31
N ASN A 233 20.78 4.01 13.82
CA ASN A 233 22.16 4.33 13.49
C ASN A 233 22.48 4.07 12.01
N GLU A 234 22.02 2.95 11.44
CA GLU A 234 22.15 2.65 10.01
C GLU A 234 21.43 3.72 9.16
N SER A 235 20.22 4.11 9.56
CA SER A 235 19.46 5.17 8.90
C SER A 235 20.21 6.51 8.94
N PHE A 236 20.75 6.91 10.09
CA PHE A 236 21.52 8.15 10.19
C PHE A 236 22.76 8.13 9.30
N GLN A 237 23.48 7.01 9.22
CA GLN A 237 24.62 6.89 8.30
C GLN A 237 24.18 7.09 6.85
N ARG A 238 23.05 6.52 6.43
CA ARG A 238 22.48 6.70 5.09
C ARG A 238 22.04 8.13 4.83
N LEU A 239 21.46 8.80 5.82
CA LEU A 239 21.04 10.21 5.70
C LEU A 239 22.21 11.18 5.64
N LEU A 240 23.40 10.81 6.12
CA LEU A 240 24.62 11.63 6.07
C LEU A 240 25.39 11.50 4.75
N GLN A 241 25.07 10.50 3.91
CA GLN A 241 25.70 10.33 2.59
C GLN A 241 25.35 11.48 1.64
N SER A 242 26.20 11.76 0.64
CA SER A 242 25.97 12.85 -0.33
C SER A 242 24.59 12.78 -0.96
N GLU A 243 24.17 11.57 -1.35
CA GLU A 243 22.83 11.24 -1.81
C GLU A 243 22.10 10.45 -0.72
N PRO A 244 21.20 11.07 0.06
CA PRO A 244 20.49 10.38 1.11
C PRO A 244 19.47 9.40 0.52
N SER A 245 19.40 8.19 1.09
CA SER A 245 18.37 7.22 0.73
C SER A 245 16.98 7.74 1.12
N LEU A 246 16.13 8.00 0.13
CA LEU A 246 14.74 8.40 0.35
C LEU A 246 14.00 7.40 1.24
N GLY A 247 14.26 6.09 1.06
CA GLY A 247 13.66 5.06 1.88
C GLY A 247 13.97 5.18 3.37
N HIS A 248 15.23 5.42 3.73
CA HIS A 248 15.58 5.61 5.14
C HIS A 248 14.98 6.90 5.72
N VAL A 249 14.88 7.98 4.92
CA VAL A 249 14.21 9.22 5.34
C VAL A 249 12.72 8.96 5.62
N MET A 250 12.03 8.27 4.70
CA MET A 250 10.62 7.96 4.86
C MET A 250 10.38 6.99 6.03
N ALA A 251 11.21 5.96 6.17
CA ALA A 251 11.13 5.01 7.28
C ALA A 251 11.27 5.70 8.64
N VAL A 252 12.26 6.59 8.80
CA VAL A 252 12.42 7.39 10.03
C VAL A 252 11.19 8.27 10.26
N GLY A 253 10.68 8.96 9.23
CA GLY A 253 9.49 9.79 9.36
C GLY A 253 8.23 9.01 9.79
N VAL A 254 8.00 7.84 9.18
CA VAL A 254 6.87 6.97 9.53
C VAL A 254 7.06 6.37 10.93
N LEU A 255 8.28 6.00 11.31
CA LEU A 255 8.60 5.51 12.64
C LEU A 255 8.29 6.56 13.73
N PHE A 256 8.63 7.82 13.51
CA PHE A 256 8.25 8.92 14.42
C PHE A 256 6.73 9.14 14.51
N LYS A 257 5.98 8.74 13.48
CA LYS A 257 4.52 8.85 13.44
C LYS A 257 3.81 7.71 14.18
N VAL A 258 4.38 6.50 14.19
CA VAL A 258 3.70 5.30 14.69
C VAL A 258 4.33 4.69 15.94
N GLY A 259 5.63 4.93 16.19
CA GLY A 259 6.37 4.36 17.30
C GLY A 259 6.04 5.02 18.63
N ASP A 260 6.26 4.28 19.72
CA ASP A 260 6.02 4.79 21.06
C ASP A 260 6.98 5.92 21.41
N ARG A 261 6.44 6.97 22.03
CA ARG A 261 7.19 8.19 22.31
C ARG A 261 8.44 7.93 23.16
N GLN A 262 8.38 6.98 24.09
CA GLN A 262 9.50 6.68 24.98
C GLN A 262 10.71 6.14 24.21
N ASP A 263 10.46 5.31 23.19
CA ASP A 263 11.50 4.65 22.40
C ASP A 263 12.10 5.57 21.34
N ILE A 264 11.27 6.46 20.77
CA ILE A 264 11.67 7.34 19.68
C ILE A 264 12.29 8.66 20.16
N ASN A 265 11.86 9.18 21.31
CA ASN A 265 12.33 10.47 21.85
C ASN A 265 13.87 10.61 21.96
N PRO A 266 14.65 9.56 22.33
CA PRO A 266 16.11 9.64 22.34
C PRO A 266 16.75 10.05 21.01
N TYR A 267 16.07 9.80 19.89
CA TYR A 267 16.56 10.09 18.55
C TYR A 267 16.11 11.46 18.00
N ALA A 268 15.13 12.11 18.66
CA ALA A 268 14.45 13.29 18.14
C ALA A 268 15.41 14.47 17.87
N HIS A 269 16.28 14.78 18.83
CA HIS A 269 17.24 15.88 18.68
C HIS A 269 18.15 15.67 17.46
N ARG A 270 18.67 14.45 17.29
CA ARG A 270 19.58 14.12 16.20
C ARG A 270 18.91 14.22 14.83
N VAL A 271 17.64 13.79 14.72
CA VAL A 271 16.86 13.96 13.49
C VAL A 271 16.70 15.44 13.14
N ILE A 272 16.31 16.28 14.11
CA ILE A 272 16.11 17.72 13.89
C ILE A 272 17.42 18.39 13.44
N GLU A 273 18.52 18.11 14.12
CA GLU A 273 19.83 18.65 13.79
C GLU A 273 20.24 18.28 12.35
N MET A 274 20.06 17.01 11.95
CA MET A 274 20.38 16.54 10.61
C MET A 274 19.49 17.21 9.54
N SER A 275 18.20 17.38 9.81
CA SER A 275 17.27 18.08 8.92
C SER A 275 17.66 19.55 8.74
N MET A 276 18.00 20.25 9.82
CA MET A 276 18.41 21.66 9.79
C MET A 276 19.71 21.85 9.01
N ASN A 277 20.73 21.03 9.26
CA ASN A 277 22.02 21.09 8.58
C ASN A 277 21.88 20.91 7.05
N ARG A 278 20.97 20.03 6.62
CA ARG A 278 20.67 19.83 5.20
C ARG A 278 19.95 21.03 4.58
N LEU A 279 18.90 21.56 5.22
CA LEU A 279 18.17 22.73 4.72
C LEU A 279 19.08 23.95 4.54
N ASN A 280 19.96 24.19 5.51
CA ASN A 280 20.96 25.27 5.42
C ASN A 280 21.97 25.03 4.28
N GLY A 281 22.36 23.77 4.04
CA GLY A 281 23.21 23.40 2.91
C GLY A 281 22.57 23.65 1.54
N TYR A 282 21.26 23.40 1.39
CA TYR A 282 20.53 23.72 0.16
C TYR A 282 20.39 25.23 -0.04
N SER A 283 20.05 25.98 1.02
CA SER A 283 19.91 27.45 0.94
C SER A 283 21.20 28.16 0.51
N ASN A 284 22.37 27.61 0.85
CA ASN A 284 23.65 28.16 0.42
C ASN A 284 24.05 27.76 -1.00
N ARG A 285 23.56 26.62 -1.53
CA ARG A 285 23.79 26.22 -2.93
C ARG A 285 22.90 26.95 -3.93
N SER A 286 21.71 27.41 -3.53
CA SER A 286 20.79 28.16 -4.39
C SER A 286 21.16 29.65 -4.56
N ARG A 287 22.21 30.12 -3.88
CA ARG A 287 22.69 31.52 -3.91
C ARG A 287 24.00 31.69 -4.69
N VAL A 288 24.52 30.63 -5.31
CA VAL A 288 25.70 30.62 -6.18
C VAL A 288 25.24 30.30 -7.60
#